data_AF-A0AAV4FE71-F1
#
_entry.id   AF-A0AAV4FE71-F1
#
_cell.length_a   1.000
_cell.length_b   1.000
_cell.length_c   1.000
_cell.angle_alpha   90.00
_cell.angle_beta   90.00
_cell.angle_gamma   90.00
#
_symmetry.space_group_name_H-M   'P 1'
#
loop_
_entity.id
_entity.type
_entity.pdbx_description
1 polymer ?
#
loop_
_entity_poly.entity_id
_entity_poly.type
_entity_poly.pdbx_seq_one_letter_code
_entity_poly.pdbx_strand_id
1 'polypeptide(L)'
;MHRNIVFQQDNVRAHTARYTQQFLEQSNVQVLPWPALSPDLNPIEHLWDYLHRRLDCEDHQPQNAEDLEHSLLHWNAIPRHFYRL
;
A
#
# COMPACT_ATOMS: atom_id res chain seq x y z
N MET A 1 19.91 -6.94 -15.07
CA MET A 1 19.38 -7.73 -13.95
C MET A 1 17.88 -7.54 -13.90
N HIS A 2 17.09 -8.52 -14.32
CA HIS A 2 15.66 -8.51 -14.00
C HIS A 2 15.57 -8.76 -12.49
N ARG A 3 15.06 -7.78 -11.73
CA ARG A 3 14.74 -8.00 -10.33
C ARG A 3 13.62 -9.05 -10.29
N ASN A 4 13.79 -10.11 -9.51
CA ASN A 4 12.70 -10.99 -9.15
C ASN A 4 11.77 -10.20 -8.22
N ILE A 5 10.74 -9.57 -8.80
CA ILE A 5 9.74 -8.81 -8.07
C ILE A 5 8.63 -9.79 -7.69
N VAL A 6 8.27 -9.79 -6.39
CA VAL A 6 7.13 -10.53 -5.87
C VAL A 6 6.06 -9.52 -5.45
N PHE A 7 4.81 -9.75 -5.84
CA PHE A 7 3.68 -8.94 -5.46
C PHE A 7 3.16 -9.39 -4.09
N GLN A 8 3.09 -8.48 -3.13
CA GLN A 8 2.47 -8.72 -1.83
C GLN A 8 1.11 -8.02 -1.81
N GLN A 9 0.09 -8.75 -1.34
CA GLN A 9 -1.23 -8.24 -1.04
C GLN A 9 -1.76 -8.97 0.21
N ASP A 10 -2.71 -8.37 0.91
CA ASP A 10 -3.41 -9.04 2.00
C ASP A 10 -4.45 -10.05 1.46
N ASN A 11 -5.09 -10.77 2.37
CA ASN A 11 -6.09 -11.79 2.03
C ASN A 11 -7.54 -11.28 2.13
N VAL A 12 -7.82 -9.99 1.85
CA VAL A 12 -9.22 -9.55 1.81
C VAL A 12 -9.98 -10.24 0.68
N ARG A 13 -11.31 -10.39 0.84
CA ARG A 13 -12.16 -11.16 -0.09
C ARG A 13 -12.01 -10.77 -1.56
N ALA A 14 -11.75 -9.50 -1.85
CA ALA A 14 -11.53 -9.02 -3.21
C ALA A 14 -10.22 -9.54 -3.82
N HIS A 15 -9.15 -9.61 -3.03
CA HIS A 15 -7.84 -10.10 -3.45
C HIS A 15 -7.81 -11.64 -3.59
N THR A 16 -8.58 -12.34 -2.75
CA THR A 16 -8.74 -13.79 -2.84
C THR A 16 -9.88 -14.23 -3.75
N ALA A 17 -10.58 -13.31 -4.42
CA ALA A 17 -11.62 -13.67 -5.37
C ALA A 17 -11.04 -14.46 -6.54
N ARG A 18 -11.79 -15.45 -7.05
CA ARG A 18 -11.33 -16.32 -8.15
C ARG A 18 -10.87 -15.51 -9.36
N TYR A 19 -11.62 -14.47 -9.73
CA TYR A 19 -11.28 -13.62 -10.86
C TYR A 19 -9.93 -12.91 -10.67
N THR A 20 -9.72 -12.33 -9.48
CA THR A 20 -8.46 -11.63 -9.14
C THR A 20 -7.27 -12.57 -9.17
N GLN A 21 -7.40 -13.78 -8.58
CA GLN A 21 -6.33 -14.78 -8.60
C GLN A 21 -6.00 -15.23 -10.03
N GLN A 22 -7.03 -15.51 -10.85
CA GLN A 22 -6.83 -15.89 -12.25
C GLN A 22 -6.15 -14.78 -13.07
N PHE A 23 -6.53 -13.53 -12.85
CA PHE A 23 -5.91 -12.38 -13.51
C PHE A 23 -4.42 -12.27 -13.17
N LEU A 24 -4.05 -12.42 -11.89
CA LEU A 24 -2.65 -12.37 -11.45
C LEU A 24 -1.83 -13.53 -12.03
N GLU A 25 -2.39 -14.74 -12.06
CA GLU A 25 -1.77 -15.91 -12.67
C GLU A 25 -1.54 -15.72 -14.18
N GLN A 26 -2.56 -15.28 -14.92
CA GLN A 26 -2.47 -15.00 -16.36
C GLN A 26 -1.49 -13.87 -16.68
N SER A 27 -1.31 -12.93 -15.75
CA SER A 27 -0.37 -11.81 -15.87
C SER A 27 1.07 -12.20 -15.49
N ASN A 28 1.34 -13.47 -15.15
CA ASN A 28 2.63 -13.96 -14.65
C ASN A 28 3.12 -13.19 -13.41
N VAL A 29 2.20 -12.78 -12.55
CA VAL A 29 2.53 -12.08 -11.29
C VAL A 29 2.75 -13.12 -10.20
N GLN A 30 3.97 -13.18 -9.66
CA GLN A 30 4.25 -14.01 -8.48
C GLN A 30 3.68 -13.34 -7.24
N VAL A 31 2.69 -13.95 -6.61
CA VAL A 31 2.08 -13.46 -5.35
C VAL A 31 2.79 -14.08 -4.15
N LEU A 32 3.14 -13.25 -3.17
CA LEU A 32 3.68 -13.70 -1.89
C LEU A 32 2.56 -14.35 -1.04
N PRO A 33 2.72 -15.60 -0.57
CA PRO A 33 1.79 -16.16 0.39
C PRO A 33 1.78 -15.30 1.67
N TRP A 34 0.60 -14.85 2.07
CA TRP A 34 0.43 -13.93 3.20
C TRP A 34 -0.36 -14.57 4.33
N PRO A 35 0.04 -14.43 5.61
CA PRO A 35 -0.76 -14.87 6.74
C PRO A 35 -2.03 -14.01 6.90
N ALA A 36 -3.12 -14.63 7.36
CA ALA A 36 -4.36 -13.90 7.63
C ALA A 36 -4.20 -13.00 8.86
N LEU A 37 -4.85 -11.83 8.85
CA LEU A 37 -4.90 -10.89 9.98
C LEU A 37 -3.51 -10.42 10.46
N SER A 38 -2.57 -10.21 9.54
CA SER A 38 -1.22 -9.71 9.87
C SER A 38 -0.95 -8.34 9.22
N PRO A 39 -1.65 -7.28 9.65
CA PRO A 39 -1.41 -5.93 9.16
C PRO A 39 -0.03 -5.40 9.61
N ASP A 40 0.47 -5.85 10.76
CA ASP A 40 1.79 -5.53 11.30
C ASP A 40 2.94 -5.96 10.38
N LEU A 41 2.72 -6.99 9.58
CA LEU A 41 3.70 -7.46 8.61
C LEU A 41 3.65 -6.65 7.30
N ASN A 42 2.57 -5.90 7.03
CA ASN A 42 2.34 -5.26 5.73
C ASN A 42 3.07 -3.92 5.66
N PRO A 43 4.12 -3.77 4.82
CA PRO A 43 4.93 -2.56 4.79
C PRO A 43 4.15 -1.31 4.38
N ILE A 44 3.03 -1.45 3.64
CA ILE A 44 2.22 -0.29 3.23
C ILE A 44 1.54 0.38 4.42
N GLU A 45 1.25 -0.35 5.50
CA GLU A 45 0.62 0.20 6.71
C GLU A 45 1.53 1.22 7.39
N HIS A 46 2.85 1.00 7.37
CA HIS A 46 3.83 1.96 7.87
C HIS A 46 3.87 3.24 7.03
N LEU A 47 3.64 3.15 5.72
CA LEU A 47 3.58 4.31 4.84
C LEU A 47 2.30 5.10 5.05
N TRP A 48 1.18 4.40 5.25
CA TRP A 48 -0.09 5.04 5.60
C TRP A 48 -0.03 5.74 6.96
N ASP A 49 0.55 5.12 7.99
CA ASP A 49 0.75 5.75 9.30
C ASP A 49 1.62 7.03 9.19
N TYR A 50 2.69 7.01 8.39
CA TYR A 50 3.48 8.23 8.13
C TYR A 50 2.63 9.34 7.49
N LEU A 51 1.82 9.00 6.48
CA LEU A 51 0.97 10.00 5.83
C LEU A 51 -0.12 10.53 6.75
N HIS A 52 -0.78 9.67 7.52
CA HIS A 52 -1.77 10.09 8.50
C HIS A 52 -1.17 11.07 9.51
N ARG A 53 0.01 10.77 10.08
CA ARG A 53 0.69 11.70 10.99
C ARG A 53 1.08 13.02 10.34
N ARG A 54 1.39 13.01 9.04
CA ARG A 54 1.66 14.25 8.30
C ARG A 54 0.41 15.09 8.17
N LEU A 55 -0.70 14.48 7.76
CA LEU A 55 -2.00 15.13 7.67
C LEU A 55 -2.44 15.68 9.03
N ASP A 56 -2.31 14.90 10.11
CA ASP A 56 -2.66 15.34 11.48
C ASP A 56 -1.85 16.56 11.96
N CYS A 57 -0.68 16.81 11.38
CA CYS A 57 0.16 17.98 11.69
C CYS A 57 -0.18 19.21 10.83
N GLU A 58 -1.04 19.09 9.83
CA GLU A 58 -1.43 20.21 8.98
C GLU A 58 -2.46 21.10 9.67
N ASP A 59 -2.29 22.42 9.49
CA ASP A 59 -3.20 23.43 10.07
C ASP A 59 -4.64 23.30 9.53
N HIS A 60 -4.80 22.72 8.33
CA HIS A 60 -6.08 22.51 7.69
C HIS A 60 -6.23 21.05 7.25
N GLN A 61 -7.19 20.34 7.84
CA GLN A 61 -7.55 19.00 7.42
C GLN A 61 -8.33 19.03 6.09
N PRO A 62 -8.11 18.07 5.18
CA PRO A 62 -8.86 17.99 3.94
C PRO A 62 -10.37 17.85 4.20
N GLN A 63 -11.19 18.67 3.55
CA GLN A 63 -12.65 18.69 3.76
C GLN A 63 -13.42 18.01 2.65
N ASN A 64 -12.77 17.76 1.52
CA ASN A 64 -13.36 17.12 0.36
C ASN A 64 -12.32 16.21 -0.33
N ALA A 65 -12.76 15.50 -1.37
CA ALA A 65 -11.92 14.56 -2.10
C ALA A 65 -10.74 15.25 -2.81
N GLU A 66 -10.93 16.45 -3.35
CA GLU A 66 -9.87 17.22 -4.03
C GLU A 66 -8.78 17.66 -3.04
N ASP A 67 -9.17 18.16 -1.86
CA ASP A 67 -8.23 18.50 -0.80
C ASP A 67 -7.43 17.26 -0.36
N LEU A 68 -8.11 16.12 -0.22
CA LEU A 68 -7.46 14.87 0.17
C LEU A 68 -6.47 14.40 -0.91
N GLU A 69 -6.86 14.42 -2.18
CA GLU A 69 -5.97 14.09 -3.30
C GLU A 69 -4.73 14.98 -3.32
N HIS A 70 -4.90 16.29 -3.10
CA HIS A 70 -3.78 17.22 -3.00
C HIS A 70 -2.87 16.89 -1.80
N SER A 71 -3.46 16.60 -0.64
CA SER A 71 -2.69 16.29 0.57
C SER A 71 -1.93 14.96 0.44
N LEU A 72 -2.47 13.98 -0.31
CA LEU A 72 -1.79 12.72 -0.62
C LEU A 72 -0.51 12.91 -1.47
N LEU A 73 -0.26 14.07 -2.07
CA LEU A 73 1.02 14.38 -2.72
C LEU A 73 2.22 14.29 -1.77
N HIS A 74 2.00 14.38 -0.45
CA HIS A 74 3.01 14.10 0.57
C HIS A 74 3.63 12.70 0.46
N TRP A 75 2.99 11.78 -0.26
CA TRP A 75 3.57 10.48 -0.65
C TRP A 75 4.96 10.62 -1.28
N ASN A 76 5.18 11.64 -2.11
CA ASN A 76 6.46 11.87 -2.78
C ASN A 76 7.58 12.31 -1.82
N ALA A 77 7.22 12.78 -0.62
CA ALA A 77 8.13 13.23 0.40
C ALA A 77 8.42 12.16 1.48
N ILE A 78 7.89 10.94 1.34
CA ILE A 78 8.16 9.84 2.28
C ILE A 78 9.67 9.51 2.22
N PRO A 79 10.40 9.60 3.35
CA PRO A 79 11.81 9.28 3.38
C PRO A 79 12.07 7.82 3.01
N ARG A 80 13.12 7.57 2.23
CA ARG A 80 13.44 6.22 1.72
C ARG A 80 13.59 5.14 2.79
N HIS A 81 14.00 5.50 4.00
CA HIS A 81 14.17 4.54 5.10
C HIS A 81 12.85 3.97 5.63
N PHE A 82 11.70 4.55 5.27
CA PHE A 82 10.39 3.99 5.62
C PHE A 82 10.00 2.78 4.76
N TYR A 83 10.58 2.62 3.57
CA TYR A 83 10.26 1.52 2.64
C TYR A 83 11.49 0.81 2.06
N ARG A 84 12.67 1.10 2.61
CA ARG A 84 13.90 0.36 2.35
C ARG A 84 14.45 -0.13 3.68
N LEU A 85 14.47 -1.45 3.83
CA LEU A 85 15.31 -2.15 4.80
C LEU A 85 16.79 -1.93 4.48
#